data_AF-A0A936X7U1-F1
#
_entry.id   AF-A0A936X7U1-F1
#
_cell.length_a   1.000
_cell.length_b   1.000
_cell.length_c   1.000
_cell.angle_alpha   90.00
_cell.angle_beta   90.00
_cell.angle_gamma   90.00
#
_symmetry.space_group_name_H-M   'P 1'
#
loop_
_entity.id
_entity.type
_entity.pdbx_description
1 polymer ?
#
loop_
_entity_poly.entity_id
_entity_poly.type
_entity_poly.pdbx_seq_one_letter_code
_entity_poly.pdbx_strand_id
1 'polypeptide(L)'
;MKQMLLFFAGVCVFSCVRSQNVGIGTTTPTTKLHVVGASPNIATFSGGDMMYITLAEGINNRGYIGSYAGNAEDVDFGTYGGNALGKLHLTIQDVPKLTVATSGNIGIGTTTPLSLLHATNGSVLFDGTTGATPVAGAGARLMWIPAKEHFVWGK
;
A
#
# COMPACT_ATOMS: atom_id res chain seq x y z
N MET A 1 29.52 -9.39 24.64
CA MET A 1 28.13 -9.40 25.18
C MET A 1 27.99 -8.23 26.15
N LYS A 2 27.63 -7.03 25.67
CA LYS A 2 27.32 -5.92 26.57
C LYS A 2 25.86 -6.07 26.98
N GLN A 3 25.65 -6.67 28.14
CA GLN A 3 24.35 -6.70 28.79
C GLN A 3 23.90 -5.26 29.02
N MET A 4 22.71 -4.93 28.53
CA MET A 4 22.06 -3.67 28.83
C MET A 4 21.55 -3.74 30.26
N LEU A 5 22.33 -3.18 31.18
CA LEU A 5 21.94 -2.97 32.57
C LEU A 5 20.89 -1.84 32.61
N LEU A 6 19.61 -2.18 32.75
CA LEU A 6 18.57 -1.18 33.04
C LEU A 6 18.76 -0.69 34.48
N PHE A 7 19.32 0.52 34.62
CA PHE A 7 19.34 1.23 35.90
C PHE A 7 17.91 1.66 36.27
N PHE A 8 17.31 0.97 37.24
CA PHE A 8 16.12 1.43 37.94
C PHE A 8 16.55 2.51 38.95
N ALA A 9 16.36 3.77 38.59
CA ALA A 9 16.30 4.88 39.54
C ALA A 9 15.31 5.93 39.02
N GLY A 10 14.05 5.82 39.49
CA GLY A 10 13.09 6.93 39.45
C GLY A 10 12.50 7.27 38.09
N VAL A 11 11.62 6.41 37.57
CA VAL A 11 10.33 6.71 36.90
C VAL A 11 9.74 5.36 36.48
N CYS A 12 8.45 5.17 36.77
CA CYS A 12 7.72 3.90 36.67
C CYS A 12 7.95 3.16 35.35
N VAL A 13 8.47 1.95 35.43
CA VAL A 13 8.49 0.96 34.35
C VAL A 13 7.32 0.00 34.60
N PHE A 14 6.23 0.22 33.86
CA PHE A 14 5.04 -0.64 33.66
C PHE A 14 3.83 -0.68 34.62
N SER A 15 3.72 0.15 35.67
CA SER A 15 2.40 0.43 36.25
C SER A 15 2.36 1.75 37.03
N CYS A 16 2.06 2.84 36.32
CA CYS A 16 1.49 4.03 36.95
C CYS A 16 0.47 4.62 35.98
N VAL A 17 -0.79 4.50 36.35
CA VAL A 17 -1.95 5.02 35.65
C VAL A 17 -1.84 6.56 35.63
N ARG A 18 -1.26 7.16 34.58
CA ARG A 18 -1.50 8.54 34.08
C ARG A 18 -0.55 8.93 32.93
N SER A 19 -0.57 8.17 31.84
CA SER A 19 -0.51 8.68 30.46
C SER A 19 -0.59 7.47 29.55
N GLN A 20 -1.68 7.32 28.79
CA GLN A 20 -1.91 6.11 28.01
C GLN A 20 -1.05 6.03 26.73
N ASN A 21 -0.05 6.91 26.59
CA ASN A 21 0.78 7.07 25.41
C ASN A 21 2.25 6.77 25.74
N VAL A 22 2.93 6.02 24.88
CA VAL A 22 4.36 5.71 24.95
C VAL A 22 5.10 6.61 23.97
N GLY A 23 6.05 7.40 24.48
CA GLY A 23 6.98 8.19 23.69
C GLY A 23 8.37 7.54 23.66
N ILE A 24 8.98 7.43 22.48
CA ILE A 24 10.40 7.06 22.31
C ILE A 24 11.09 8.22 21.62
N GLY A 25 12.06 8.85 22.28
CA GLY A 25 12.73 10.07 21.77
C GLY A 25 11.90 11.36 21.90
N THR A 26 10.77 11.34 22.62
CA THR A 26 9.96 12.51 22.96
C THR A 26 9.33 12.38 24.34
N THR A 27 9.17 13.50 25.05
CA THR A 27 8.48 13.57 26.37
C THR A 27 7.01 13.98 26.24
N THR A 28 6.56 14.39 25.05
CA THR A 28 5.19 14.87 24.77
C THR A 28 4.53 14.05 23.65
N PRO A 29 4.23 12.75 23.88
CA PRO A 29 3.63 11.90 22.86
C PRO A 29 2.18 12.33 22.53
N THR A 30 1.90 12.59 21.25
CA THR A 30 0.58 13.04 20.75
C THR A 30 -0.36 11.88 20.38
N THR A 31 0.19 10.67 20.25
CA THR A 31 -0.55 9.44 19.95
C THR A 31 -0.08 8.31 20.88
N LYS A 32 -0.78 7.16 20.85
CA LYS A 32 -0.50 6.00 21.72
C LYS A 32 0.95 5.50 21.64
N LEU A 33 1.52 5.55 20.44
CA LEU A 33 2.93 5.28 20.20
C LEU A 33 3.47 6.43 19.34
N HIS A 34 4.35 7.26 19.92
CA HIS A 34 5.00 8.37 19.24
C HIS A 34 6.52 8.17 19.30
N VAL A 35 7.13 7.87 18.15
CA VAL A 35 8.58 7.66 18.03
C VAL A 35 9.17 8.83 17.26
N VAL A 36 10.14 9.50 17.85
CA VAL A 36 10.90 10.59 17.23
C VAL A 36 12.37 10.19 17.24
N GLY A 37 13.01 10.26 16.07
CA GLY A 37 14.42 9.91 15.90
C GLY A 37 15.12 10.87 14.95
N ALA A 38 16.43 11.01 15.10
CA ALA A 38 17.27 11.79 14.18
C ALA A 38 17.81 10.95 13.00
N SER A 39 17.71 9.61 13.10
CA SER A 39 18.14 8.68 12.06
C SER A 39 17.06 8.51 10.99
N PRO A 40 17.43 8.28 9.71
CA PRO A 40 16.45 7.98 8.66
C PRO A 40 15.61 6.73 8.93
N ASN A 41 16.22 5.68 9.51
CA ASN A 41 15.49 4.50 9.99
C ASN A 41 15.02 4.76 11.44
N ILE A 42 13.73 5.05 11.61
CA ILE A 42 13.11 5.33 12.92
C ILE A 42 12.68 4.03 13.62
N ALA A 43 12.26 3.02 12.85
CA ALA A 43 11.83 1.73 13.36
C ALA A 43 12.18 0.61 12.38
N THR A 44 12.67 -0.50 12.92
CA THR A 44 12.84 -1.76 12.19
C THR A 44 11.98 -2.81 12.89
N PHE A 45 11.10 -3.43 12.12
CA PHE A 45 10.28 -4.55 12.57
C PHE A 45 10.87 -5.80 11.92
N SER A 46 11.34 -6.76 12.73
CA SER A 46 11.93 -8.02 12.26
C SER A 46 11.28 -9.22 12.94
N GLY A 47 11.19 -10.34 12.21
CA GLY A 47 10.48 -11.56 12.60
C GLY A 47 10.88 -12.72 11.69
N GLY A 48 10.16 -13.84 11.77
CA GLY A 48 10.34 -14.96 10.85
C GLY A 48 9.73 -14.70 9.47
N ASP A 49 9.79 -15.69 8.60
CA ASP A 49 9.22 -15.63 7.25
C ASP A 49 7.74 -15.21 7.29
N MET A 50 7.33 -14.44 6.27
CA MET A 50 6.00 -13.87 6.13
C MET A 50 5.60 -12.86 7.23
N MET A 51 6.51 -11.94 7.55
CA MET A 51 6.29 -10.90 8.56
C MET A 51 5.46 -9.73 8.02
N TYR A 52 4.50 -9.23 8.81
CA TYR A 52 3.69 -8.07 8.45
C TYR A 52 3.22 -7.26 9.68
N ILE A 53 2.81 -6.03 9.40
CA ILE A 53 2.13 -5.13 10.34
C ILE A 53 0.65 -5.07 9.97
N THR A 54 -0.23 -5.41 10.90
CA THR A 54 -1.70 -5.35 10.72
C THR A 54 -2.23 -3.93 10.89
N LEU A 55 -3.14 -3.54 9.99
CA LEU A 55 -4.00 -2.36 10.08
C LEU A 55 -5.42 -2.82 10.41
N ALA A 56 -5.94 -2.45 11.58
CA ALA A 56 -7.22 -2.94 12.09
C ALA A 56 -8.18 -1.81 12.50
N GLU A 57 -9.48 -2.09 12.47
CA GLU A 57 -10.57 -1.25 12.95
C GLU A 57 -11.44 -2.05 13.94
N GLY A 58 -11.27 -1.78 15.23
CA GLY A 58 -11.87 -2.58 16.29
C GLY A 58 -11.30 -4.00 16.28
N ILE A 59 -12.18 -5.00 16.15
CA ILE A 59 -11.79 -6.42 16.03
C ILE A 59 -11.53 -6.85 14.57
N ASN A 60 -11.71 -5.94 13.61
CA ASN A 60 -11.64 -6.27 12.19
C ASN A 60 -10.28 -5.90 11.61
N ASN A 61 -9.53 -6.89 11.15
CA ASN A 61 -8.29 -6.65 10.42
C ASN A 61 -8.63 -6.17 8.99
N ARG A 62 -8.31 -4.92 8.69
CA ARG A 62 -8.66 -4.28 7.39
C ARG A 62 -7.59 -4.53 6.34
N GLY A 63 -6.31 -4.47 6.71
CA GLY A 63 -5.20 -4.66 5.80
C GLY A 63 -3.86 -4.77 6.50
N TYR A 64 -2.78 -4.76 5.74
CA TYR A 64 -1.43 -4.99 6.25
C TYR A 64 -0.35 -4.36 5.35
N ILE A 65 0.84 -4.22 5.91
CA ILE A 65 2.10 -3.92 5.19
C ILE A 65 3.13 -4.96 5.59
N GLY A 66 3.80 -5.62 4.65
CA GLY A 66 4.80 -6.66 4.92
C GLY A 66 4.83 -7.77 3.87
N SER A 67 5.34 -8.96 4.18
CA SER A 67 5.37 -10.12 3.27
C SER A 67 4.26 -11.12 3.60
N TYR A 68 2.98 -10.73 3.43
CA TYR A 68 1.86 -11.57 3.89
C TYR A 68 1.41 -12.59 2.83
N ALA A 69 1.39 -12.19 1.57
CA ALA A 69 0.95 -12.97 0.42
C ALA A 69 2.14 -13.26 -0.49
N GLY A 70 2.12 -14.40 -1.17
CA GLY A 70 3.22 -14.80 -2.06
C GLY A 70 4.41 -15.40 -1.30
N ASN A 71 5.62 -15.03 -1.70
CA ASN A 71 6.88 -15.55 -1.16
C ASN A 71 7.38 -14.68 0.01
N ALA A 72 8.32 -15.20 0.80
CA ALA A 72 8.86 -14.48 1.96
C ALA A 72 9.58 -13.18 1.59
N GLU A 73 10.06 -13.07 0.36
CA GLU A 73 10.77 -11.92 -0.20
C GLU A 73 9.84 -10.83 -0.77
N ASP A 74 8.54 -11.12 -0.93
CA ASP A 74 7.59 -10.15 -1.50
C ASP A 74 7.29 -9.03 -0.49
N VAL A 75 7.01 -7.83 -1.00
CA VAL A 75 6.52 -6.72 -0.17
C VAL A 75 5.15 -6.33 -0.64
N ASP A 76 4.20 -6.47 0.26
CA ASP A 76 2.80 -6.22 0.03
C ASP A 76 2.31 -4.99 0.78
N PHE A 77 1.31 -4.37 0.15
CA PHE A 77 0.38 -3.47 0.81
C PHE A 77 -1.03 -3.88 0.38
N GLY A 78 -1.81 -4.45 1.30
CA GLY A 78 -3.02 -5.17 0.92
C GLY A 78 -4.09 -5.25 2.00
N THR A 79 -5.22 -5.86 1.63
CA THR A 79 -6.34 -6.17 2.52
C THR A 79 -6.34 -7.66 2.87
N TYR A 80 -6.84 -8.02 4.06
CA TYR A 80 -6.99 -9.44 4.40
C TYR A 80 -8.06 -10.14 3.56
N GLY A 81 -7.91 -11.45 3.36
CA GLY A 81 -8.92 -12.28 2.68
C GLY A 81 -10.31 -12.24 3.32
N GLY A 82 -10.41 -11.95 4.63
CA GLY A 82 -11.69 -11.72 5.31
C GLY A 82 -12.37 -10.38 5.00
N ASN A 83 -11.66 -9.43 4.37
CA ASN A 83 -12.19 -8.11 4.01
C ASN A 83 -12.86 -8.15 2.62
N ALA A 84 -13.90 -8.97 2.47
CA ALA A 84 -14.50 -9.31 1.17
C ALA A 84 -15.12 -8.12 0.39
N LEU A 85 -15.41 -7.01 1.07
CA LEU A 85 -15.99 -5.80 0.47
C LEU A 85 -14.98 -4.63 0.41
N GLY A 86 -13.84 -4.76 1.09
CA GLY A 86 -12.83 -3.72 1.17
C GLY A 86 -12.08 -3.55 -0.14
N LYS A 87 -11.70 -2.31 -0.44
CA LYS A 87 -10.87 -1.96 -1.59
C LYS A 87 -9.54 -1.43 -1.11
N LEU A 88 -8.50 -1.53 -1.94
CA LEU A 88 -7.25 -0.85 -1.70
C LEU A 88 -7.25 0.49 -2.43
N HIS A 89 -6.91 1.57 -1.74
CA HIS A 89 -6.89 2.92 -2.31
C HIS A 89 -5.53 3.60 -2.11
N LEU A 90 -5.11 4.34 -3.13
CA LEU A 90 -4.15 5.44 -2.97
C LEU A 90 -4.95 6.76 -2.97
N THR A 91 -4.91 7.45 -1.83
CA THR A 91 -5.84 8.54 -1.50
C THR A 91 -5.09 9.85 -1.31
N ILE A 92 -5.62 10.94 -1.87
CA ILE A 92 -5.12 12.30 -1.66
C ILE A 92 -6.30 13.17 -1.25
N GLN A 93 -6.16 13.89 -0.13
CA GLN A 93 -7.23 14.71 0.46
C GLN A 93 -8.55 13.93 0.60
N ASP A 94 -8.47 12.73 1.17
CA ASP A 94 -9.61 11.83 1.39
C ASP A 94 -10.37 11.37 0.12
N VAL A 95 -9.81 11.63 -1.07
CA VAL A 95 -10.36 11.17 -2.36
C VAL A 95 -9.48 10.08 -2.96
N PRO A 96 -9.99 8.84 -3.16
CA PRO A 96 -9.27 7.78 -3.87
C PRO A 96 -8.90 8.20 -5.29
N LYS A 97 -7.60 8.18 -5.60
CA LYS A 97 -7.07 8.49 -6.94
C LYS A 97 -6.75 7.22 -7.71
N LEU A 98 -6.28 6.18 -7.02
CA LEU A 98 -6.17 4.83 -7.55
C LEU A 98 -6.95 3.88 -6.64
N THR A 99 -7.69 2.96 -7.26
CA THR A 99 -8.49 1.94 -6.57
C THR A 99 -8.14 0.57 -7.13
N VAL A 100 -7.85 -0.39 -6.27
CA VAL A 100 -7.97 -1.82 -6.59
C VAL A 100 -9.29 -2.30 -6.00
N ALA A 101 -10.24 -2.63 -6.87
CA ALA A 101 -11.54 -3.14 -6.46
C ALA A 101 -11.41 -4.60 -5.98
N THR A 102 -12.40 -5.09 -5.25
CA THR A 102 -12.50 -6.49 -4.82
C THR A 102 -12.52 -7.48 -6.00
N SER A 103 -12.94 -7.02 -7.18
CA SER A 103 -12.88 -7.80 -8.42
C SER A 103 -11.47 -7.89 -9.04
N GLY A 104 -10.47 -7.23 -8.46
CA GLY A 104 -9.13 -7.08 -9.03
C GLY A 104 -9.02 -5.95 -10.07
N ASN A 105 -10.12 -5.28 -10.40
CA ASN A 105 -10.11 -4.18 -11.36
C ASN A 105 -9.41 -2.93 -10.79
N ILE A 106 -8.61 -2.28 -11.62
CA ILE A 106 -7.90 -1.05 -11.31
C ILE A 106 -8.70 0.16 -11.80
N GLY A 107 -9.06 1.05 -10.89
CA GLY A 107 -9.67 2.35 -11.16
C GLY A 107 -8.67 3.49 -11.02
N ILE A 108 -8.59 4.38 -12.01
CA ILE A 108 -7.87 5.66 -11.92
C ILE A 108 -8.91 6.78 -11.94
N GLY A 109 -9.04 7.51 -10.83
CA GLY A 109 -10.06 8.54 -10.61
C GLY A 109 -11.48 8.00 -10.35
N THR A 110 -11.65 6.68 -10.22
CA THR A 110 -12.93 6.03 -9.89
C THR A 110 -12.74 4.94 -8.84
N THR A 111 -13.75 4.74 -8.01
CA THR A 111 -13.81 3.66 -7.02
C THR A 111 -14.62 2.45 -7.51
N THR A 112 -15.30 2.57 -8.65
CA THR A 112 -16.15 1.53 -9.25
C THR A 112 -15.69 1.22 -10.69
N PRO A 113 -14.49 0.64 -10.86
CA PRO A 113 -13.98 0.30 -12.19
C PRO A 113 -14.85 -0.78 -12.86
N LEU A 114 -15.27 -0.53 -14.10
CA LEU A 114 -16.17 -1.40 -14.88
C LEU A 114 -15.40 -2.39 -15.78
N SER A 115 -14.08 -2.24 -15.85
CA SER A 115 -13.14 -3.04 -16.64
C SER A 115 -11.87 -3.25 -15.82
N LEU A 116 -11.02 -4.20 -16.25
CA LEU A 116 -9.76 -4.54 -15.58
C LEU A 116 -8.89 -3.30 -15.31
N LEU A 117 -8.87 -2.37 -16.26
CA LEU A 117 -8.36 -1.02 -16.08
C LEU A 117 -9.45 -0.03 -16.52
N HIS A 118 -9.88 0.84 -15.62
CA HIS A 118 -10.84 1.92 -15.88
C HIS A 118 -10.25 3.24 -15.39
N ALA A 119 -9.80 4.07 -16.32
CA ALA A 119 -9.42 5.46 -16.04
C ALA A 119 -10.57 6.40 -16.41
N THR A 120 -10.94 7.27 -15.48
CA THR A 120 -11.88 8.37 -15.74
C THR A 120 -11.14 9.63 -16.19
N ASN A 121 -11.86 10.55 -16.83
CA ASN A 121 -11.31 11.83 -17.34
C ASN A 121 -10.30 11.69 -18.50
N GLY A 122 -10.23 10.52 -19.15
CA GLY A 122 -9.79 10.35 -20.55
C GLY A 122 -8.30 10.53 -20.88
N SER A 123 -7.49 11.05 -19.97
CA SER A 123 -6.07 11.33 -20.22
C SER A 123 -5.19 10.16 -19.78
N VAL A 124 -5.01 9.17 -20.65
CA VAL A 124 -3.93 8.17 -20.51
C VAL A 124 -2.83 8.52 -21.49
N LEU A 125 -1.73 9.08 -20.98
CA LEU A 125 -0.54 9.36 -21.78
C LEU A 125 0.36 8.13 -21.74
N PHE A 126 0.61 7.56 -22.91
CA PHE A 126 1.71 6.61 -23.11
C PHE A 126 2.88 7.41 -23.70
N ASP A 127 3.83 7.79 -22.86
CA ASP A 127 5.07 8.45 -23.31
C ASP A 127 6.16 7.41 -23.54
N GLY A 128 6.89 7.59 -24.63
CA GLY A 128 7.94 6.71 -25.11
C GLY A 128 8.52 7.33 -26.37
N THR A 129 9.85 7.26 -26.54
CA THR A 129 10.64 7.94 -27.58
C THR A 129 10.34 7.50 -29.03
N THR A 130 9.20 6.87 -29.28
CA THR A 130 9.10 5.72 -30.18
C THR A 130 10.24 4.76 -29.84
N GLY A 131 9.95 3.77 -29.00
CA GLY A 131 10.57 2.48 -29.26
C GLY A 131 10.25 2.16 -30.72
N ALA A 132 11.20 1.64 -31.47
CA ALA A 132 10.83 1.07 -32.74
C ALA A 132 9.62 0.11 -32.49
N THR A 133 8.74 -0.11 -33.46
CA THR A 133 7.95 -1.34 -33.44
C THR A 133 8.78 -2.43 -34.11
N PRO A 134 9.68 -3.19 -33.41
CA PRO A 134 10.14 -4.40 -34.09
C PRO A 134 10.61 -5.55 -33.17
N VAL A 135 10.69 -6.73 -33.76
CA VAL A 135 12.01 -6.98 -34.38
C VAL A 135 11.98 -6.77 -35.91
N ALA A 136 10.78 -6.65 -36.55
CA ALA A 136 10.49 -5.95 -37.83
C ALA A 136 8.96 -5.71 -38.10
N GLY A 137 8.59 -4.65 -38.87
CA GLY A 137 7.29 -4.39 -39.56
C GLY A 137 6.48 -3.13 -39.17
N ALA A 138 6.00 -2.30 -40.12
CA ALA A 138 5.38 -0.97 -39.89
C ALA A 138 4.00 -1.01 -39.18
N GLY A 139 3.91 -0.45 -37.96
CA GLY A 139 2.87 -0.74 -36.96
C GLY A 139 1.74 0.27 -36.76
N ALA A 140 0.73 -0.15 -35.98
CA ALA A 140 -0.41 0.64 -35.48
C ALA A 140 -0.70 0.24 -34.01
N ARG A 141 -1.91 0.44 -33.45
CA ARG A 141 -2.17 0.31 -31.99
C ARG A 141 -3.18 -0.81 -31.70
N LEU A 142 -3.05 -1.48 -30.55
CA LEU A 142 -4.05 -2.46 -30.04
C LEU A 142 -5.33 -1.71 -29.60
N MET A 143 -6.36 -1.69 -30.45
CA MET A 143 -7.72 -1.22 -30.10
C MET A 143 -8.76 -2.33 -30.35
N TRP A 144 -9.34 -2.92 -29.30
CA TRP A 144 -10.47 -3.86 -29.43
C TRP A 144 -11.76 -3.07 -29.68
N ILE A 145 -12.53 -3.45 -30.71
CA ILE A 145 -13.83 -2.83 -31.00
C ILE A 145 -14.94 -3.89 -30.82
N PRO A 146 -15.66 -3.90 -29.68
CA PRO A 146 -16.70 -4.90 -29.42
C PRO A 146 -17.80 -4.91 -30.48
N ALA A 147 -18.22 -3.75 -30.98
CA ALA A 147 -19.29 -3.61 -31.96
C ALA A 147 -18.88 -3.92 -33.41
N LYS A 148 -17.59 -4.16 -33.67
CA LYS A 148 -17.07 -4.56 -34.98
C LYS A 148 -16.45 -5.95 -34.96
N GLU A 149 -16.36 -6.58 -33.79
CA GLU A 149 -15.73 -7.90 -33.56
C GLU A 149 -14.28 -8.03 -34.09
N HIS A 150 -13.54 -6.92 -34.24
CA HIS A 150 -12.13 -6.93 -34.63
C HIS A 150 -11.32 -5.71 -34.13
N PHE A 151 -9.99 -5.83 -34.18
CA PHE A 151 -9.04 -4.75 -33.95
C PHE A 151 -8.78 -3.96 -35.24
N VAL A 152 -8.70 -2.63 -35.19
CA VAL A 152 -8.35 -1.81 -36.36
C VAL A 152 -6.94 -1.26 -36.22
N TRP A 153 -6.13 -1.57 -37.23
CA TRP A 153 -4.80 -1.04 -37.49
C TRP A 153 -4.91 -0.25 -38.82
N GLY A 154 -4.33 0.94 -38.94
CA GLY A 154 -4.40 1.74 -40.18
C GLY A 154 -2.99 2.13 -40.66
N LYS A 155 -2.63 2.03 -41.94
CA LYS A 155 -3.29 1.39 -43.10
C LYS A 155 -2.71 0.00 -43.34
#